data_AF-A0A7U9SLC4-F1
#
_entry.id   AF-A0A7U9SLC4-F1
#
_cell.length_a   1.000
_cell.length_b   1.000
_cell.length_c   1.000
_cell.angle_alpha   90.00
_cell.angle_beta   90.00
_cell.angle_gamma   90.00
#
_symmetry.space_group_name_H-M   'P 1'
#
loop_
_entity.id
_entity.type
_entity.pdbx_description
1 polymer ?
#
loop_
_entity_poly.entity_id
_entity_poly.type
_entity_poly.pdbx_seq_one_letter_code
_entity_poly.pdbx_strand_id
1 'polypeptide(L)'
;MAGLTINEEREEYVTFTDAYYSASQRLIVPDSDTAYDDCEDADAVAELLAKLSDSDSIGVQAGTTGQYYVEGDADWGFNGLPAKCVTYKSGSLAVQDMLNGNIKYVIIDAAPAAAITEAINEMQ
;
A
#
# COMPACT_ATOMS: atom_id res chain seq x y z
N MET A 1 37.68 27.97 -1.14
CA MET A 1 38.31 27.68 0.16
C MET A 1 37.38 28.27 1.21
N ALA A 2 36.84 27.59 2.22
CA ALA A 2 37.02 26.27 2.81
C ALA A 2 35.59 25.72 3.07
N GLY A 3 35.29 24.43 2.97
CA GLY A 3 35.92 23.32 3.67
C GLY A 3 34.99 22.91 4.81
N LEU A 4 33.99 22.06 4.52
CA LEU A 4 33.25 21.31 5.53
C LEU A 4 32.98 19.91 4.97
N THR A 5 33.73 18.96 5.50
CA THR A 5 33.63 17.52 5.33
C THR A 5 32.21 17.05 5.68
N ILE A 6 31.69 16.13 4.88
CA ILE A 6 30.40 15.42 5.02
C ILE A 6 30.60 14.14 5.86
N ASN A 7 29.59 13.77 6.67
CA ASN A 7 29.21 12.47 7.30
C ASN A 7 29.06 12.55 8.84
N GLU A 8 28.07 11.96 9.54
CA GLU A 8 26.95 11.01 9.34
C GLU A 8 25.87 11.44 10.38
N GLU A 9 24.60 11.58 10.10
CA GLU A 9 23.57 10.52 10.15
C GLU A 9 22.26 11.13 9.63
N ARG A 10 21.50 10.30 8.92
CA ARG A 10 20.28 10.64 8.20
C ARG A 10 19.10 10.87 9.15
N GLU A 11 19.15 11.94 9.93
CA GLU A 11 18.10 12.34 10.87
C GLU A 11 17.42 13.65 10.47
N GLU A 12 16.90 13.73 9.25
CA GLU A 12 15.78 14.62 8.99
C GLU A 12 14.71 13.84 8.25
N TYR A 13 14.11 12.94 9.03
CA TYR A 13 12.86 12.23 8.72
C TYR A 13 11.87 13.24 8.17
N VAL A 14 11.43 12.95 6.95
CA VAL A 14 10.55 13.74 6.10
C VAL A 14 9.43 14.38 6.93
N THR A 15 9.60 15.66 7.28
CA THR A 15 8.51 16.46 7.83
C THR A 15 7.58 16.75 6.66
N PHE A 16 6.58 15.91 6.46
CA PHE A 16 5.48 16.22 5.57
C PHE A 16 4.75 17.43 6.18
N THR A 17 5.08 18.63 5.71
CA THR A 17 4.25 19.83 5.89
C THR A 17 2.83 19.50 5.47
N ASP A 18 1.83 19.82 6.31
CA ASP A 18 0.39 19.53 6.10
C ASP A 18 0.04 19.40 4.62
N ALA A 19 -0.07 18.16 4.16
CA ALA A 19 -0.27 17.86 2.75
C ALA A 19 -1.64 18.42 2.36
N TYR A 20 -1.63 19.48 1.54
CA TYR A 20 -2.85 20.07 0.97
C TYR A 20 -3.64 19.06 0.10
N TYR A 21 -3.05 17.87 -0.12
CA TYR A 21 -3.67 16.62 -0.56
C TYR A 21 -2.74 15.44 -0.18
N SER A 22 -3.17 14.50 0.67
CA SER A 22 -2.37 13.31 1.03
C SER A 22 -2.52 12.22 -0.03
N ALA A 23 -1.50 12.08 -0.90
CA ALA A 23 -1.37 10.92 -1.78
C ALA A 23 -0.87 9.71 -0.96
N SER A 24 -1.72 9.18 -0.10
CA SER A 24 -1.44 7.95 0.66
C SER A 24 -1.91 6.72 -0.11
N GLN A 25 -1.19 5.61 0.01
CA GLN A 25 -1.71 4.30 -0.35
C GLN A 25 -2.65 3.82 0.76
N ARG A 26 -3.69 3.08 0.40
CA ARG A 26 -4.56 2.39 1.37
C ARG A 26 -4.57 0.90 1.10
N LEU A 27 -4.49 0.15 2.19
CA LEU A 27 -4.78 -1.27 2.21
C LEU A 27 -6.30 -1.45 2.35
N ILE A 28 -6.87 -2.26 1.46
CA ILE A 28 -8.25 -2.72 1.53
C ILE A 28 -8.19 -4.20 1.89
N VAL A 29 -8.91 -4.57 2.95
CA VAL A 29 -9.02 -5.93 3.47
C VAL A 29 -10.47 -6.40 3.39
N PRO A 30 -10.73 -7.71 3.27
CA PRO A 30 -12.07 -8.25 3.45
C PRO A 30 -12.58 -8.00 4.88
N ASP A 31 -13.88 -7.77 5.05
CA ASP A 31 -14.52 -7.56 6.36
C ASP A 31 -14.32 -8.75 7.33
N SER A 32 -14.10 -9.94 6.79
CA SER A 32 -13.79 -11.14 7.59
C SER A 32 -12.38 -11.14 8.20
N ASP A 33 -11.49 -10.22 7.79
CA ASP A 33 -10.10 -10.17 8.24
C ASP A 33 -9.90 -9.04 9.26
N THR A 34 -9.84 -9.42 10.53
CA THR A 34 -9.65 -8.51 11.66
C THR A 34 -8.17 -8.31 12.02
N ALA A 35 -7.23 -8.83 11.22
CA ALA A 35 -5.80 -8.79 11.54
C ALA A 35 -5.23 -7.36 11.61
N TYR A 36 -5.92 -6.39 10.99
CA TYR A 36 -5.49 -5.00 10.90
C TYR A 36 -6.32 -4.04 11.77
N ASP A 37 -7.33 -4.53 12.50
CA ASP A 37 -8.24 -3.68 13.29
C ASP A 37 -7.50 -2.93 14.41
N ASP A 38 -6.48 -3.56 14.98
CA ASP A 38 -5.65 -3.00 16.06
C ASP A 38 -4.42 -2.22 15.52
N CYS A 39 -4.28 -2.05 14.20
CA CYS A 39 -3.16 -1.29 13.62
C CYS A 39 -3.43 0.22 13.74
N GLU A 40 -2.71 0.88 14.64
CA GLU A 40 -2.84 2.33 14.87
C GLU A 40 -1.96 3.16 13.91
N ASP A 41 -0.93 2.55 13.31
CA ASP A 41 0.04 3.22 12.44
C ASP A 41 0.41 2.39 11.20
N ALA A 42 1.13 3.04 10.27
CA ALA A 42 1.55 2.42 9.02
C ALA A 42 2.63 1.36 9.19
N ASP A 43 3.43 1.44 10.27
CA ASP A 43 4.51 0.49 10.53
C ASP A 43 3.93 -0.86 10.98
N ALA A 44 2.89 -0.86 11.82
CA ALA A 44 2.16 -2.06 12.21
C ALA A 44 1.54 -2.78 11.00
N VAL A 45 0.97 -2.02 10.07
CA VAL A 45 0.44 -2.58 8.80
C VAL A 45 1.59 -3.16 7.96
N ALA A 46 2.71 -2.45 7.84
CA ALA A 46 3.87 -2.93 7.08
C ALA A 46 4.47 -4.21 7.68
N GLU A 47 4.53 -4.34 9.00
CA GLU A 47 4.97 -5.57 9.68
C GLU A 47 4.07 -6.77 9.38
N LEU A 48 2.75 -6.56 9.30
CA LEU A 48 1.80 -7.61 8.93
C LEU A 48 1.94 -7.99 7.45
N LEU A 49 2.09 -7.00 6.56
CA LEU A 49 2.34 -7.24 5.15
C LEU A 49 3.68 -7.96 4.92
N ALA A 50 4.70 -7.69 5.74
CA ALA A 50 5.98 -8.38 5.70
C ALA A 50 5.92 -9.85 6.17
N LYS A 51 4.86 -10.24 6.88
CA LYS A 51 4.61 -11.64 7.29
C LYS A 51 3.88 -12.45 6.22
N LEU A 52 3.51 -11.83 5.09
CA LEU A 52 2.91 -12.54 3.97
C LEU A 52 3.93 -13.44 3.26
N SER A 53 3.41 -14.24 2.35
CA SER A 53 4.17 -15.21 1.58
C SER A 53 3.80 -15.14 0.10
N ASP A 54 4.55 -15.84 -0.75
CA ASP A 54 4.29 -15.96 -2.18
C ASP A 54 2.95 -16.65 -2.52
N SER A 55 2.37 -17.35 -1.54
CA SER A 55 1.02 -17.92 -1.62
C SER A 55 -0.09 -16.88 -1.42
N ASP A 56 0.24 -15.75 -0.79
CA ASP A 56 -0.65 -14.62 -0.66
C ASP A 56 -0.54 -13.71 -1.89
N SER A 57 -1.65 -13.15 -2.34
CA SER A 57 -1.70 -12.25 -3.48
C SER A 57 -2.30 -10.90 -3.12
N ILE A 58 -1.66 -9.83 -3.59
CA ILE A 58 -2.08 -8.45 -3.39
C ILE A 58 -2.43 -7.84 -4.75
N GLY A 59 -3.64 -7.33 -4.86
CA GLY A 59 -4.12 -6.60 -6.04
C GLY A 59 -3.70 -5.15 -6.00
N VAL A 60 -3.26 -4.62 -7.13
CA VAL A 60 -2.88 -3.21 -7.30
C VAL A 60 -3.40 -2.67 -8.61
N GLN A 61 -3.50 -1.35 -8.74
CA GLN A 61 -3.70 -0.72 -10.04
C GLN A 61 -2.36 -0.67 -10.79
N ALA A 62 -2.37 -1.06 -12.07
CA ALA A 62 -1.17 -1.03 -12.89
C ALA A 62 -0.65 0.41 -13.08
N GLY A 63 0.67 0.58 -12.95
CA GLY A 63 1.37 1.86 -13.16
C GLY A 63 1.21 2.88 -12.03
N THR A 64 0.82 2.45 -10.83
CA THR A 64 0.71 3.33 -9.65
C THR A 64 1.79 3.04 -8.63
N THR A 65 1.99 3.95 -7.66
CA THR A 65 2.92 3.78 -6.55
C THR A 65 2.64 2.50 -5.75
N GLY A 66 1.37 2.11 -5.62
CA GLY A 66 0.97 0.86 -4.97
C GLY A 66 1.57 -0.38 -5.65
N GLN A 67 1.67 -0.40 -6.99
CA GLN A 67 2.33 -1.50 -7.70
C GLN A 67 3.81 -1.58 -7.34
N TYR A 68 4.53 -0.47 -7.45
CA TYR A 68 5.97 -0.41 -7.16
C TYR A 68 6.27 -0.72 -5.68
N TYR A 69 5.36 -0.40 -4.77
CA TYR A 69 5.48 -0.76 -3.37
C TYR A 69 5.45 -2.28 -3.14
N VAL A 70 4.54 -2.98 -3.83
CA VAL A 70 4.39 -4.44 -3.70
C VAL A 70 5.48 -5.18 -4.46
N GLU A 71 5.77 -4.79 -5.71
CA GLU A 71 6.80 -5.46 -6.53
C GLU A 71 8.23 -5.15 -6.06
N GLY A 72 8.41 -4.01 -5.40
CA GLY A 72 9.72 -3.46 -5.09
C GLY A 72 10.25 -2.62 -6.25
N ASP A 73 10.86 -1.50 -5.90
CA ASP A 73 11.46 -0.57 -6.84
C ASP A 73 12.62 0.16 -6.15
N ALA A 74 13.84 -0.06 -6.64
CA ALA A 74 15.05 0.48 -6.05
C ALA A 74 15.15 2.01 -6.23
N ASP A 75 14.55 2.57 -7.28
CA ASP A 75 14.55 4.01 -7.55
C ASP A 75 13.62 4.73 -6.57
N TRP A 76 12.56 4.06 -6.12
CA TRP A 76 11.65 4.55 -5.09
C TRP A 76 12.05 4.12 -3.66
N GLY A 77 13.04 3.23 -3.51
CA GLY A 77 13.48 2.71 -2.21
C GLY A 77 12.54 1.67 -1.60
N PHE A 78 11.71 1.02 -2.43
CA PHE A 78 10.81 -0.05 -1.99
C PHE A 78 11.49 -1.41 -2.13
N ASN A 79 11.58 -2.15 -1.02
CA ASN A 79 12.14 -3.50 -1.02
C ASN A 79 11.22 -4.55 -1.65
N GLY A 80 9.95 -4.20 -1.88
CA GLY A 80 8.90 -5.14 -2.28
C GLY A 80 8.35 -5.92 -1.10
N LEU A 81 7.15 -6.45 -1.28
CA LEU A 81 6.50 -7.32 -0.31
C LEU A 81 6.73 -8.79 -0.70
N PRO A 82 6.72 -9.71 0.28
CA PRO A 82 6.87 -11.14 0.02
C PRO A 82 5.65 -11.77 -0.69
N ALA A 83 4.57 -11.00 -0.88
CA ALA A 83 3.34 -11.44 -1.54
C ALA A 83 3.38 -11.28 -3.05
N LYS A 84 2.58 -12.09 -3.76
CA LYS A 84 2.43 -11.98 -5.21
C LYS A 84 1.67 -10.72 -5.60
N CYS A 85 2.30 -9.83 -6.37
CA CYS A 85 1.63 -8.69 -6.96
C CYS A 85 0.75 -9.10 -8.15
N VAL A 86 -0.53 -8.68 -8.14
CA VAL A 86 -1.47 -8.87 -9.24
C VAL A 86 -1.96 -7.51 -9.70
N THR A 87 -1.65 -7.15 -10.94
CA THR A 87 -1.97 -5.83 -11.50
C THR A 87 -3.33 -5.84 -12.20
N TYR A 88 -4.10 -4.79 -11.97
CA TYR A 88 -5.43 -4.58 -12.56
C TYR A 88 -5.48 -3.26 -13.32
N LYS A 89 -6.40 -3.17 -14.28
CA LYS A 89 -6.67 -1.92 -15.02
C LYS A 89 -7.30 -0.83 -14.15
N SER A 90 -7.97 -1.21 -13.06
CA SER A 90 -8.57 -0.29 -12.11
C SER A 90 -8.64 -0.93 -10.72
N GLY A 91 -8.64 -0.09 -9.67
CA GLY A 91 -8.83 -0.56 -8.30
C GLY A 91 -10.14 -1.30 -8.08
N SER A 92 -11.22 -0.94 -8.79
CA SER A 92 -12.51 -1.62 -8.67
C SER A 92 -12.45 -3.09 -9.07
N LEU A 93 -11.70 -3.41 -10.14
CA LEU A 93 -11.50 -4.79 -10.56
C LEU A 93 -10.67 -5.57 -9.54
N ALA A 94 -9.68 -4.93 -8.92
CA ALA A 94 -8.91 -5.53 -7.84
C ALA A 94 -9.80 -5.85 -6.64
N VAL A 95 -10.63 -4.90 -6.18
CA VAL A 95 -11.54 -5.14 -5.04
C VAL A 95 -12.58 -6.21 -5.36
N GLN A 96 -13.13 -6.24 -6.59
CA GLN A 96 -14.03 -7.32 -7.01
C GLN A 96 -13.34 -8.70 -6.97
N ASP A 97 -12.09 -8.78 -7.41
CA ASP A 97 -11.35 -10.05 -7.38
C ASP A 97 -10.99 -10.49 -5.95
N MET A 98 -10.75 -9.53 -5.06
CA MET A 98 -10.58 -9.78 -3.62
C MET A 98 -11.85 -10.33 -2.98
N LEU A 99 -13.01 -9.73 -3.28
CA LEU A 99 -14.31 -10.23 -2.80
C LEU A 99 -14.65 -11.61 -3.33
N ASN A 100 -14.16 -11.96 -4.53
CA ASN A 100 -14.27 -13.32 -5.07
C ASN A 100 -13.31 -14.33 -4.42
N GLY A 101 -12.38 -13.88 -3.56
CA GLY A 101 -11.40 -14.72 -2.87
C GLY A 101 -10.21 -15.15 -3.74
N ASN A 102 -10.02 -14.53 -4.90
CA ASN A 102 -8.90 -14.84 -5.80
C ASN A 102 -7.60 -14.14 -5.36
N ILE A 103 -7.74 -13.00 -4.69
CA ILE A 103 -6.64 -12.28 -4.06
C ILE A 103 -6.96 -11.95 -2.60
N LYS A 104 -5.91 -11.78 -1.80
CA LYS A 104 -6.05 -11.61 -0.35
C LYS A 104 -6.33 -10.17 0.04
N TYR A 105 -5.56 -9.23 -0.50
CA TYR A 105 -5.69 -7.80 -0.20
C TYR A 105 -5.60 -6.95 -1.45
N VAL A 106 -5.97 -5.66 -1.34
CA VAL A 106 -5.77 -4.67 -2.40
C VAL A 106 -5.04 -3.45 -1.85
N ILE A 107 -4.04 -2.95 -2.58
CA ILE A 107 -3.32 -1.71 -2.27
C ILE A 107 -3.50 -0.73 -3.44
N ILE A 108 -4.19 0.38 -3.19
CA ILE A 108 -4.42 1.45 -4.18
C ILE A 108 -4.40 2.83 -3.51
N ASP A 109 -4.33 3.89 -4.32
CA ASP A 109 -4.34 5.27 -3.83
C ASP A 109 -5.59 5.58 -2.98
N ALA A 110 -5.46 6.44 -1.97
CA ALA A 110 -6.51 6.72 -0.99
C ALA A 110 -7.81 7.26 -1.61
N ALA A 111 -7.71 8.09 -2.65
CA ALA A 111 -8.87 8.68 -3.31
C ALA A 111 -9.74 7.64 -4.04
N PRO A 112 -9.19 6.80 -4.95
CA PRO A 112 -9.96 5.70 -5.51
C PRO A 112 -10.34 4.66 -4.46
N ALA A 113 -9.50 4.37 -3.45
CA ALA A 113 -9.84 3.44 -2.37
C ALA A 113 -11.15 3.83 -1.67
N ALA A 114 -11.27 5.07 -1.22
CA ALA A 114 -12.47 5.55 -0.52
C ALA A 114 -13.71 5.43 -1.42
N ALA A 115 -13.62 5.92 -2.66
CA ALA A 115 -14.74 5.89 -3.61
C ALA A 115 -15.18 4.45 -3.95
N ILE A 116 -14.23 3.52 -4.09
CA ILE A 116 -14.52 2.13 -4.42
C ILE A 116 -15.16 1.40 -3.24
N THR A 117 -14.59 1.55 -2.04
CA THR A 117 -15.13 0.89 -0.83
C THR A 117 -16.53 1.40 -0.51
N GLU A 118 -16.77 2.71 -0.61
CA GLU A 118 -18.10 3.30 -0.39
C GLU A 118 -19.11 2.77 -1.42
N ALA A 119 -18.78 2.83 -2.71
CA ALA A 119 -19.68 2.36 -3.77
C ALA A 119 -19.99 0.86 -3.67
N ILE A 120 -19.03 0.02 -3.25
CA ILE A 120 -19.24 -1.42 -3.08
C ILE A 120 -20.13 -1.72 -1.88
N ASN A 121 -19.92 -1.03 -0.76
CA ASN A 121 -20.72 -1.22 0.45
C ASN A 121 -22.16 -0.73 0.27
N GLU A 122 -22.40 0.30 -0.55
CA GLU A 122 -23.76 0.74 -0.90
C GLU A 122 -24.50 -0.24 -1.84
N MET A 123 -23.76 -1.08 -2.57
CA MET A 123 -24.33 -2.06 -3.51
C MET A 123 -24.62 -3.42 -2.89
N GLN A 124 -24.15 -3.69 -1.67
CA GLN A 124 -24.45 -4.91 -0.91
C GLN A 124 -25.76 -4.77 -0.12
#